data_AF-A0A7S1WKL6-F1
#
_entry.id   AF-A0A7S1WKL6-F1
#
_cell.length_a   1.000
_cell.length_b   1.000
_cell.length_c   1.000
_cell.angle_alpha   90.00
_cell.angle_beta   90.00
_cell.angle_gamma   90.00
#
_symmetry.space_group_name_H-M   'P 1'
#
loop_
_entity.id
_entity.type
_entity.pdbx_description
1 polymer ?
#
loop_
_entity_poly.entity_id
_entity_poly.type
_entity_poly.pdbx_seq_one_letter_code
_entity_poly.pdbx_strand_id
1 'polypeptide(L)'
;SALGTSSTNVTRIMPGGSFGELALLYLVPRAATVQAMTDAVVWVIDRLNFKKIMMRVPDGKVKEYVSYLDRVEILAPLLSEERRAVAEALIEVHFSKGDVVLQEGE
;
A
#
# COMPACT_ATOMS: atom_id res chain seq x y z
N SER A 1 -1.67 -46.75 14.56
CA SER A 1 -1.22 -45.37 14.84
C SER A 1 -1.39 -44.53 13.59
N ALA A 2 -2.44 -43.72 13.52
CA ALA A 2 -2.59 -42.69 12.49
C ALA A 2 -3.33 -41.52 13.15
N LEU A 3 -2.58 -40.48 13.51
CA LEU A 3 -3.12 -39.23 14.02
C LEU A 3 -3.82 -38.53 12.86
N GLY A 4 -5.15 -38.65 12.81
CA GLY A 4 -5.98 -37.84 11.92
C GLY A 4 -5.88 -36.38 12.34
N THR A 5 -5.23 -35.56 11.54
CA THR A 5 -5.22 -34.11 11.71
C THR A 5 -6.62 -33.58 11.41
N SER A 6 -7.36 -33.19 12.46
CA SER A 6 -8.65 -32.50 12.31
C SER A 6 -8.44 -31.22 11.51
N SER A 7 -8.87 -31.20 10.24
CA SER A 7 -8.86 -30.00 9.41
C SER A 7 -9.95 -29.04 9.91
N THR A 8 -9.61 -28.18 10.85
CA THR A 8 -10.54 -27.18 11.36
C THR A 8 -10.78 -26.11 10.29
N ASN A 9 -12.05 -25.85 9.96
CA ASN A 9 -12.39 -24.72 9.10
C ASN A 9 -12.13 -23.42 9.89
N VAL A 10 -11.21 -22.59 9.40
CA VAL A 10 -10.79 -21.36 10.10
C VAL A 10 -11.69 -20.18 9.74
N THR A 11 -12.12 -20.07 8.47
CA THR A 11 -12.99 -18.99 8.02
C THR A 11 -13.72 -19.34 6.72
N ARG A 12 -14.82 -18.63 6.45
CA ARG A 12 -15.54 -18.65 5.16
C ARG A 12 -15.42 -17.28 4.50
N ILE A 13 -15.01 -17.27 3.24
CA ILE A 13 -14.87 -16.05 2.43
C ILE A 13 -16.09 -15.93 1.53
N MET A 14 -16.72 -14.75 1.55
CA MET A 14 -17.91 -14.44 0.77
C MET A 14 -17.52 -13.69 -0.52
N PRO A 15 -18.44 -13.54 -1.50
CA PRO A 15 -18.19 -12.73 -2.69
C PRO A 15 -17.68 -11.32 -2.32
N GLY A 16 -16.62 -10.86 -3.00
CA GLY A 16 -15.93 -9.61 -2.69
C GLY A 16 -14.82 -9.72 -1.64
N GLY A 17 -14.69 -10.87 -0.95
CA GLY A 17 -13.59 -11.13 -0.02
C GLY A 17 -12.27 -11.50 -0.70
N SER A 18 -11.18 -11.47 0.06
CA SER A 18 -9.82 -11.77 -0.40
C SER A 18 -9.09 -12.73 0.55
N PHE A 19 -8.03 -13.38 0.08
CA PHE A 19 -7.13 -14.22 0.87
C PHE A 19 -5.73 -14.28 0.28
N GLY A 20 -4.75 -14.63 1.11
CA GLY A 20 -3.36 -14.84 0.66
C GLY A 20 -2.53 -13.57 0.60
N GLU A 21 -3.01 -12.48 1.20
CA GLU A 21 -2.37 -11.17 1.30
C GLU A 21 -1.00 -11.24 1.96
N LEU A 22 -0.84 -12.10 2.98
CA LEU A 22 0.44 -12.31 3.64
C LEU A 22 1.51 -12.88 2.70
N ALA A 23 1.14 -13.71 1.73
CA ALA A 23 2.08 -14.25 0.74
C ALA A 23 2.53 -13.20 -0.28
N LEU A 24 1.77 -12.11 -0.44
CA LEU A 24 2.15 -10.97 -1.27
C LEU A 24 3.20 -10.10 -0.56
N LEU A 25 3.02 -9.87 0.76
CA LEU A 25 3.91 -9.06 1.57
C LEU A 25 5.19 -9.81 1.97
N TYR A 26 5.04 -11.01 2.50
CA TYR A 26 6.10 -11.79 3.11
C TYR A 26 6.34 -13.10 2.33
N LEU A 27 7.61 -13.53 2.22
CA LEU A 27 8.02 -14.80 1.57
C LEU A 27 7.67 -16.01 2.45
N VAL A 28 6.41 -16.14 2.85
CA VAL A 28 5.98 -17.14 3.84
C VAL A 28 5.12 -18.19 3.16
N PRO A 29 5.27 -19.49 3.50
CA PRO A 29 4.40 -20.55 3.03
C PRO A 29 2.93 -20.26 3.31
N ARG A 30 2.02 -20.79 2.48
CA ARG A 30 0.57 -20.67 2.68
C ARG A 30 0.19 -21.26 4.05
N ALA A 31 -0.35 -20.41 4.92
CA ALA A 31 -0.78 -20.80 6.26
C ALA A 31 -2.09 -21.61 6.28
N ALA A 32 -2.86 -21.58 5.19
CA ALA A 32 -4.14 -22.29 5.06
C ALA A 32 -4.38 -22.76 3.63
N THR A 33 -5.15 -23.84 3.51
CA THR A 33 -5.70 -24.33 2.23
C THR A 33 -7.04 -23.64 1.98
N VAL A 34 -7.30 -23.26 0.74
CA VAL A 34 -8.57 -22.66 0.30
C VAL A 34 -9.25 -23.61 -0.66
N GLN A 35 -10.52 -23.88 -0.41
CA GLN A 35 -11.36 -24.73 -1.24
C GLN A 35 -12.61 -23.97 -1.66
N ALA A 36 -12.94 -24.00 -2.95
CA ALA A 36 -14.18 -23.44 -3.44
C ALA A 36 -15.38 -24.25 -2.92
N MET A 37 -16.35 -23.58 -2.32
CA MET A 37 -17.58 -24.22 -1.82
C MET A 37 -18.68 -24.31 -2.89
N THR A 38 -18.57 -23.47 -3.91
CA THR A 38 -19.44 -23.38 -5.08
C THR A 38 -18.57 -22.99 -6.28
N ASP A 39 -19.14 -23.04 -7.48
CA ASP A 39 -18.50 -22.45 -8.65
C ASP A 39 -18.22 -20.96 -8.38
N ALA A 40 -16.98 -20.54 -8.65
CA ALA A 40 -16.50 -19.20 -8.34
C ALA A 40 -15.47 -18.75 -9.38
N VAL A 41 -15.49 -17.45 -9.68
CA VAL A 41 -14.44 -16.77 -10.45
C VAL A 41 -13.63 -15.93 -9.47
N VAL A 42 -12.31 -16.09 -9.49
CA VAL A 42 -11.39 -15.34 -8.64
C VAL A 42 -10.41 -14.54 -9.48
N TRP A 43 -10.15 -13.31 -9.06
CA TRP A 43 -9.09 -12.49 -9.61
C TRP A 43 -7.79 -12.78 -8.87
N VAL A 44 -6.70 -12.91 -9.62
CA VAL A 44 -5.39 -13.24 -9.06
C VAL A 44 -4.40 -12.17 -9.46
N ILE A 45 -3.64 -11.68 -8.48
CA ILE A 45 -2.44 -10.87 -8.69
C ILE A 45 -1.24 -11.67 -8.18
N ASP A 46 -0.19 -11.78 -8.99
CA ASP A 46 1.05 -12.38 -8.54
C ASP A 46 1.87 -11.39 -7.71
N ARG A 47 2.76 -11.97 -6.90
CA ARG A 47 3.62 -11.23 -5.98
C ARG A 47 4.52 -10.20 -6.67
N LEU A 48 5.06 -10.52 -7.84
CA LEU A 48 5.99 -9.64 -8.54
C LEU A 48 5.25 -8.38 -9.00
N ASN A 49 4.06 -8.55 -9.57
CA ASN A 49 3.22 -7.43 -9.98
C ASN A 49 2.69 -6.62 -8.80
N PHE A 50 2.26 -7.27 -7.71
CA PHE A 50 1.86 -6.57 -6.49
C PHE A 50 2.99 -5.70 -5.93
N LYS A 51 4.20 -6.25 -5.78
CA LYS A 51 5.37 -5.48 -5.32
C LYS A 51 5.74 -4.34 -6.26
N LYS A 52 5.73 -4.57 -7.57
CA LYS A 52 6.01 -3.52 -8.56
C LYS A 52 5.03 -2.36 -8.43
N ILE A 53 3.74 -2.64 -8.23
CA ILE A 53 2.73 -1.60 -8.04
C ILE A 53 3.00 -0.86 -6.72
N MET A 54 3.20 -1.58 -5.62
CA MET A 54 3.47 -0.97 -4.32
C MET A 54 4.73 -0.10 -4.29
N MET A 55 5.80 -0.47 -5.00
CA MET A 55 7.04 0.33 -5.08
C MET A 55 6.93 1.52 -6.05
N ARG A 56 6.13 1.42 -7.11
CA ARG A 56 5.93 2.51 -8.08
C ARG A 56 5.13 3.68 -7.50
N VAL A 57 4.22 3.43 -6.57
CA VAL A 57 3.34 4.48 -6.03
C VAL A 57 4.14 5.53 -5.24
N PRO A 58 5.01 5.16 -4.28
CA PRO A 58 5.89 6.11 -3.59
C PRO A 58 6.81 6.86 -4.56
N ASP A 59 7.44 6.16 -5.52
CA ASP A 59 8.36 6.79 -6.48
C ASP A 59 7.66 7.84 -7.35
N GLY A 60 6.42 7.58 -7.77
CA GLY A 60 5.61 8.55 -8.50
C GLY A 60 5.31 9.80 -7.68
N LYS A 61 4.88 9.62 -6.43
CA LYS A 61 4.57 10.73 -5.50
C LYS A 61 5.80 11.58 -5.19
N VAL A 62 6.94 10.96 -4.89
CA VAL A 62 8.19 11.69 -4.61
C VAL A 62 8.61 12.53 -5.81
N LYS A 63 8.51 11.99 -7.03
CA LYS A 63 8.83 12.73 -8.25
C LYS A 63 7.91 13.95 -8.45
N GLU A 64 6.62 13.78 -8.18
CA GLU A 64 5.63 14.86 -8.24
C GLU A 64 5.95 15.94 -7.20
N TYR A 65 6.24 15.55 -5.96
CA TYR A 65 6.61 16.46 -4.89
C TYR A 65 7.88 17.25 -5.18
N VAL A 66 8.93 16.61 -5.71
CA VAL A 66 10.14 17.31 -6.17
C VAL A 66 9.77 18.41 -7.18
N SER A 67 8.86 18.13 -8.12
CA SER A 67 8.42 19.12 -9.11
C SER A 67 7.65 20.30 -8.52
N TYR A 68 7.00 20.11 -7.36
CA TYR A 68 6.39 21.20 -6.58
C TYR A 68 7.45 22.02 -5.85
N LEU A 69 8.42 21.36 -5.21
CA LEU A 69 9.51 22.02 -4.48
C LEU A 69 10.42 22.84 -5.42
N ASP A 70 10.56 22.42 -6.68
CA ASP A 70 11.27 23.18 -7.73
C ASP A 70 10.71 24.57 -8.01
N ARG A 71 9.44 24.80 -7.65
CA ARG A 71 8.76 26.09 -7.86
C ARG A 71 8.83 27.01 -6.64
N VAL A 72 9.42 26.54 -5.54
CA VAL A 72 9.47 27.26 -4.26
C VAL A 72 10.82 27.96 -4.12
N GLU A 73 10.84 29.28 -4.29
CA GLU A 73 12.08 30.07 -4.32
C GLU A 73 12.93 29.94 -3.05
N ILE A 74 12.31 29.88 -1.86
CA ILE A 74 13.03 29.71 -0.59
C ILE A 74 13.79 28.37 -0.52
N LEU A 75 13.40 27.38 -1.32
CA LEU A 75 14.04 26.07 -1.41
C LEU A 75 14.99 25.95 -2.63
N ALA A 76 15.15 27.01 -3.43
CA ALA A 76 16.04 27.01 -4.59
C ALA A 76 17.49 26.64 -4.26
N PRO A 77 18.08 27.01 -3.10
CA PRO A 77 19.46 26.65 -2.76
C PRO A 77 19.69 25.15 -2.48
N LEU A 78 18.63 24.35 -2.27
CA LEU A 78 18.77 22.93 -1.96
C LEU A 78 19.32 22.13 -3.14
N LEU A 79 20.30 21.28 -2.86
CA LEU A 79 20.79 20.26 -3.77
C LEU A 79 19.69 19.25 -4.11
N SER A 80 19.84 18.55 -5.24
CA SER A 80 18.85 17.56 -5.69
C SER A 80 18.55 16.48 -4.64
N GLU A 81 19.56 16.00 -3.92
CA GLU A 81 19.39 15.00 -2.86
C GLU A 81 18.68 15.57 -1.62
N GLU A 82 18.98 16.81 -1.24
CA GLU A 82 18.32 17.49 -0.11
C GLU A 82 16.85 17.75 -0.43
N ARG A 83 16.56 18.18 -1.65
CA ARG A 83 15.20 18.38 -2.15
C ARG A 83 14.42 17.07 -2.22
N ARG A 84 15.07 15.99 -2.67
CA ARG A 84 14.49 14.64 -2.65
C ARG A 84 14.17 14.19 -1.23
N ALA A 85 15.07 14.43 -0.27
CA ALA A 85 14.83 14.12 1.14
C ALA A 85 13.64 14.91 1.72
N VAL A 86 13.51 16.21 1.38
CA VAL A 86 12.34 17.00 1.76
C VAL A 86 11.07 16.42 1.13
N ALA A 87 11.09 16.08 -0.16
CA ALA A 87 9.96 15.45 -0.84
C ALA A 87 9.55 14.12 -0.19
N GLU A 88 10.51 13.27 0.18
CA GLU A 88 10.25 12.01 0.89
C GLU A 88 9.65 12.23 2.30
N ALA A 89 9.91 13.38 2.92
CA ALA A 89 9.37 13.73 4.23
C ALA A 89 7.99 14.42 4.20
N LEU A 90 7.48 14.80 3.03
CA LEU A 90 6.17 15.45 2.91
C LEU A 90 5.03 14.50 3.26
N ILE A 91 4.06 15.00 4.01
CA ILE A 91 2.84 14.30 4.36
C ILE A 91 1.67 14.97 3.65
N GLU A 92 0.92 14.20 2.88
CA GLU A 92 -0.28 14.66 2.20
C GLU A 92 -1.44 14.73 3.19
N VAL A 93 -2.04 15.91 3.33
CA VAL A 93 -3.21 16.14 4.17
C VAL A 93 -4.38 16.54 3.28
N HIS A 94 -5.52 15.90 3.50
CA HIS A 94 -6.75 16.16 2.73
C HIS A 94 -7.72 16.96 3.56
N PHE A 95 -8.32 17.97 2.95
CA PHE A 95 -9.30 18.86 3.58
C PHE A 95 -10.61 18.82 2.81
N SER A 96 -11.71 18.88 3.55
CA SER A 96 -13.06 19.04 3.03
C SER A 96 -13.43 20.51 2.91
N LYS A 97 -14.50 20.79 2.16
CA LYS A 97 -15.03 22.14 2.04
C LYS A 97 -15.44 22.66 3.42
N GLY A 98 -14.82 23.77 3.84
CA GLY A 98 -15.10 24.43 5.12
C GLY A 98 -14.07 24.15 6.20
N ASP A 99 -13.10 23.26 5.96
CA ASP A 99 -12.02 23.01 6.90
C ASP A 99 -11.07 24.21 6.97
N VAL A 100 -10.63 24.53 8.18
CA VAL A 100 -9.58 25.52 8.43
C VAL A 100 -8.24 24.82 8.28
N VAL A 101 -7.42 25.26 7.31
CA VAL A 101 -6.10 24.65 7.01
C VAL A 101 -5.01 25.23 7.91
N LEU A 102 -5.08 26.51 8.21
CA LEU A 102 -4.17 27.25 9.09
C LEU A 102 -4.99 28.26 9.89
N GLN A 103 -4.68 28.40 11.17
CA GLN A 103 -5.31 29.38 12.05
C GLN A 103 -4.29 30.44 12.46
N GLU A 104 -4.65 31.73 12.32
CA GLU A 104 -3.77 32.82 12.71
C GLU A 104 -3.52 32.79 14.23
N GLY A 105 -2.25 32.84 14.63
CA GLY A 105 -1.83 32.83 16.03
C GLY A 105 -1.52 31.45 16.62
N GLU A 106 -1.67 30.37 15.83
CA GLU A 106 -1.07 29.04 16.10
C GLU A 106 0.26 28.84 15.35
#